data_AF-A0A8X6UX81-F1
#
_entry.id   AF-A0A8X6UX81-F1
#
_cell.length_a   1.000
_cell.length_b   1.000
_cell.length_c   1.000
_cell.angle_alpha   90.00
_cell.angle_beta   90.00
_cell.angle_gamma   90.00
#
_symmetry.space_group_name_H-M   'P 1'
#
loop_
_entity.id
_entity.type
_entity.pdbx_description
1 polymer ?
#
loop_
_entity_poly.entity_id
_entity_poly.type
_entity_poly.pdbx_seq_one_letter_code
_entity_poly.pdbx_strand_id
1 'polypeptide(L)'
;VIPYQESKLTLLLREALGGNCLTVLIACIADFRYGNTEDTLAVLKLVSNARKISNKPVTNTIPVTHTRDMRRDFETQEEASTPRMADVTAIENTDIEPSREDTRKYENNNFAINQLVQTNNVIFALEAKLNTIPLFPHCYGPNEMEEVRKELTKFKERTRNQ
;
A
#
# COMPACT_ATOMS: atom_id res chain seq x y z
N VAL A 1 2.98 8.95 28.69
CA VAL A 1 2.30 9.37 27.45
C VAL A 1 3.30 9.26 26.32
N ILE A 2 2.97 8.61 25.19
CA ILE A 2 3.90 8.41 24.07
C ILE A 2 3.73 9.57 23.06
N PRO A 3 4.80 10.31 22.69
CA PRO A 3 4.66 11.57 21.98
C PRO A 3 4.64 11.43 20.44
N TYR A 4 3.61 10.79 19.88
CA TYR A 4 3.50 10.64 18.42
C TYR A 4 3.35 11.96 17.65
N GLN A 5 2.98 13.04 18.35
CA GLN A 5 2.69 14.37 17.79
C GLN A 5 3.93 15.24 17.59
N GLU A 6 5.08 14.83 18.12
CA GLU A 6 6.32 15.62 18.02
C GLU A 6 6.87 15.68 16.58
N SER A 7 6.52 14.72 15.72
CA SER A 7 6.87 14.75 14.31
C SER A 7 5.73 14.26 13.41
N LYS A 8 5.66 14.79 12.19
CA LYS A 8 4.70 14.32 11.18
C LYS A 8 4.92 12.85 10.82
N LEU A 9 6.18 12.38 10.86
CA LEU A 9 6.54 10.99 10.59
C LEU A 9 5.95 10.05 11.66
N THR A 10 6.15 10.37 12.94
CA THR A 10 5.61 9.56 14.05
C THR A 10 4.09 9.64 14.16
N LEU A 11 3.47 10.69 13.62
CA LEU A 11 2.02 10.80 13.52
C LEU A 11 1.46 9.82 12.47
N LEU A 12 2.08 9.77 11.28
CA LEU A 12 1.71 8.82 10.23
C LEU A 12 1.97 7.38 10.66
N LEU A 13 3.08 7.14 11.37
CA LEU A 13 3.47 5.81 11.85
C LEU A 13 2.89 5.46 13.22
N ARG A 14 1.93 6.25 13.74
CA ARG A 14 1.32 6.01 15.05
C ARG A 14 0.72 4.60 15.14
N GLU A 15 0.06 4.15 14.08
CA GLU A 15 -0.55 2.82 14.05
C GLU A 15 0.48 1.69 13.95
N ALA A 16 1.63 1.96 13.32
CA ALA A 16 2.74 1.02 13.22
C ALA A 16 3.54 0.87 14.53
N LEU A 17 3.44 1.84 15.45
CA LEU A 17 4.21 1.88 16.69
C LEU A 17 3.32 1.67 17.91
N GLY A 18 2.68 0.49 18.02
CA GLY A 18 1.83 0.10 19.14
C GLY A 18 0.32 0.15 18.86
N GLY A 19 -0.08 0.31 17.59
CA GLY A 19 -1.47 0.38 17.16
C GLY A 19 -1.95 -0.84 16.38
N ASN A 20 -2.94 -0.60 15.52
CA ASN A 20 -3.56 -1.60 14.66
C ASN A 20 -2.77 -1.76 13.35
N CYS A 21 -1.60 -2.40 13.41
CA CYS A 21 -0.78 -2.66 12.22
C CYS A 21 0.17 -3.83 12.47
N LEU A 22 0.44 -4.62 11.42
CA LEU A 22 1.56 -5.55 11.40
C LEU A 22 2.81 -4.81 10.93
N THR A 23 3.81 -4.68 11.80
CA THR A 23 4.98 -3.84 11.53
C THR A 23 6.26 -4.66 11.55
N VAL A 24 7.10 -4.44 10.54
CA VAL A 24 8.44 -5.03 10.40
C VAL A 24 9.45 -3.89 10.30
N LEU A 25 10.50 -3.96 11.12
CA LEU A 25 11.61 -3.00 11.08
C LEU A 25 12.83 -3.66 10.46
N ILE A 26 13.37 -3.07 9.40
CA ILE A 26 14.60 -3.50 8.75
C ILE A 26 15.69 -2.49 9.07
N ALA A 27 16.79 -2.97 9.65
CA ALA A 27 17.94 -2.14 9.99
C ALA A 27 19.06 -2.35 8.98
N CYS A 28 19.48 -1.28 8.33
CA CYS A 28 20.61 -1.29 7.41
C CYS A 28 21.86 -0.87 8.19
N ILE A 29 22.84 -1.76 8.27
CA ILE A 29 24.08 -1.55 9.02
C ILE A 29 25.26 -1.63 8.06
N ALA A 30 26.22 -0.71 8.20
CA ALA A 30 27.45 -0.70 7.43
C ALA A 30 28.49 -1.67 8.01
N ASP A 31 29.43 -2.14 7.18
CA ASP A 31 30.49 -3.06 7.63
C ASP A 31 31.39 -2.40 8.68
N PHE A 32 31.68 -3.13 9.77
CA PHE A 32 32.48 -2.70 10.92
C PHE A 32 33.91 -2.31 10.56
N ARG A 33 34.40 -2.69 9.37
CA ARG A 33 35.77 -2.43 8.91
C ARG A 33 36.14 -0.94 8.82
N TYR A 34 35.17 -0.03 8.73
CA TYR A 34 35.40 1.41 8.53
C TYR A 34 35.18 2.27 9.79
N GLY A 35 35.33 1.70 11.00
CA GLY A 35 35.34 2.49 12.24
C GLY A 35 33.99 3.00 12.74
N ASN A 36 32.89 2.76 12.01
CA ASN A 36 31.52 3.22 12.35
C ASN A 36 30.83 2.35 13.42
N THR A 37 31.59 1.92 14.42
CA THR A 37 31.12 1.01 15.49
C THR A 37 30.06 1.67 16.37
N GLU A 38 30.21 2.96 16.67
CA GLU A 38 29.32 3.71 17.55
C GLU A 38 27.92 3.92 16.93
N ASP A 39 27.87 4.35 15.66
CA ASP A 39 26.61 4.53 14.93
C ASP A 39 25.87 3.21 14.75
N THR A 40 26.60 2.14 14.45
CA THR A 40 26.05 0.79 14.34
C THR A 40 25.45 0.33 15.67
N LEU A 41 26.14 0.59 16.79
CA LEU A 41 25.61 0.28 18.13
C LEU A 41 24.37 1.11 18.46
N ALA A 42 24.31 2.38 18.03
CA ALA A 42 23.12 3.21 18.21
C ALA A 42 21.91 2.64 17.46
N VAL A 43 22.09 2.22 16.20
CA VAL A 43 21.05 1.56 15.40
C VAL A 43 20.61 0.24 16.04
N LEU A 44 21.55 -0.60 16.48
CA LEU A 44 21.20 -1.87 17.14
C LEU A 44 20.44 -1.67 18.45
N LYS A 45 20.79 -0.65 19.24
CA LYS A 45 20.03 -0.28 20.45
C LYS A 45 18.61 0.16 20.10
N LEU A 46 18.46 0.97 19.05
CA LEU A 46 17.15 1.40 18.56
C LEU A 46 16.29 0.20 18.15
N VAL A 47 16.85 -0.72 17.36
CA VAL A 47 16.17 -1.95 16.92
C VAL A 47 15.78 -2.84 18.10
N SER A 48 16.68 -2.99 19.07
CA SER A 48 16.41 -3.76 20.30
C SER A 48 15.24 -3.18 21.09
N ASN A 49 15.12 -1.85 21.14
CA ASN A 49 13.98 -1.17 21.75
C ASN A 49 12.71 -1.29 20.91
N ALA A 50 12.81 -1.13 19.58
CA ALA A 50 11.69 -1.29 18.67
C ALA A 50 11.09 -2.71 18.72
N ARG A 51 11.93 -3.75 18.92
CA ARG A 51 11.47 -5.13 19.09
C ARG A 51 10.57 -5.32 20.32
N LYS A 52 10.68 -4.46 21.34
CA LYS A 52 9.83 -4.50 22.53
C LYS A 52 8.43 -3.92 22.29
N ILE A 53 8.23 -3.22 21.18
CA ILE A 53 6.94 -2.66 20.81
C ILE A 53 6.06 -3.81 20.32
N SER A 54 4.91 -3.98 20.97
CA SER A 54 3.92 -4.99 20.61
C SER A 54 2.69 -4.31 20.03
N ASN A 55 2.39 -4.61 18.77
CA ASN A 55 1.20 -4.13 18.08
C ASN A 55 0.02 -5.08 18.30
N LYS A 56 -1.19 -4.55 18.18
CA LYS A 56 -2.45 -5.30 18.30
C LYS A 56 -3.20 -5.21 16.97
N PRO A 57 -2.78 -5.96 15.94
CA PRO A 57 -3.47 -5.95 14.67
C PRO A 57 -4.87 -6.56 14.82
N VAL A 58 -5.87 -5.87 14.27
CA VAL A 58 -7.28 -6.25 14.21
C VAL A 58 -7.70 -6.21 12.75
N THR A 59 -8.46 -7.22 12.31
CA THR A 59 -8.97 -7.25 10.94
C THR A 59 -9.98 -6.13 10.73
N ASN A 60 -9.66 -5.23 9.80
CA ASN A 60 -10.52 -4.09 9.47
C ASN A 60 -11.62 -4.52 8.47
N THR A 61 -12.61 -5.28 8.94
CA THR A 61 -13.77 -5.66 8.12
C THR A 61 -14.88 -4.62 8.23
N ILE A 62 -15.33 -4.06 7.10
CA ILE A 62 -16.51 -3.20 7.05
C ILE A 62 -17.72 -4.10 6.73
N PRO A 63 -18.71 -4.22 7.62
CA PRO A 63 -19.89 -5.03 7.33
C PRO A 63 -20.64 -4.44 6.13
N VAL A 64 -21.05 -5.29 5.19
CA VAL A 64 -21.68 -4.94 3.90
C VAL A 64 -23.02 -4.20 4.09
N THR A 65 -23.62 -4.28 5.28
CA THR A 65 -24.79 -3.49 5.66
C THR A 65 -24.44 -2.01 5.80
N HIS A 66 -23.28 -1.70 6.39
CA HIS A 66 -22.84 -0.34 6.66
C HIS A 66 -22.36 0.40 5.40
N THR A 67 -21.86 -0.32 4.38
CA THR A 67 -21.49 0.31 3.10
C THR A 67 -22.70 0.76 2.29
N ARG A 68 -23.86 0.09 2.44
CA ARG A 68 -25.11 0.51 1.79
C ARG A 68 -25.69 1.76 2.42
N ASP A 69 -25.66 1.83 3.75
CA ASP A 69 -26.16 3.01 4.48
C ASP A 69 -25.24 4.22 4.26
N MET A 70 -23.92 4.04 4.36
CA MET A 70 -22.98 5.12 4.03
C MET A 70 -23.12 5.59 2.57
N ARG A 71 -23.33 4.68 1.60
CA ARG A 71 -23.59 5.07 0.20
C ARG A 71 -24.87 5.88 0.05
N ARG A 72 -25.95 5.45 0.71
CA ARG A 72 -27.23 6.18 0.70
C ARG A 72 -27.09 7.58 1.28
N ASP A 73 -26.31 7.74 2.35
CA ASP A 73 -26.10 9.05 2.97
C ASP A 73 -25.29 10.00 2.06
N PHE A 74 -24.34 9.46 1.28
CA PHE A 74 -23.63 10.22 0.24
C PHE A 74 -24.52 10.55 -0.97
N GLU A 75 -25.34 9.60 -1.44
CA GLU A 75 -26.28 9.79 -2.56
C GLU A 75 -27.37 10.83 -2.21
N THR A 76 -27.88 10.80 -0.97
CA THR A 76 -28.89 11.77 -0.49
C THR A 76 -28.33 13.20 -0.44
N GLN A 77 -27.02 13.37 -0.21
CA GLN A 77 -26.37 14.68 -0.28
C GLN A 77 -26.20 15.17 -1.73
N GLU A 78 -25.96 14.27 -2.69
CA GLU A 78 -25.79 14.63 -4.10
C GLU A 78 -27.13 15.03 -4.75
N GLU A 79 -28.21 14.30 -4.44
CA GLU A 79 -29.58 14.62 -4.90
C GLU A 79 -30.11 15.95 -4.36
N ALA A 80 -29.68 16.37 -3.16
CA ALA A 80 -30.02 17.69 -2.62
C ALA A 80 -29.29 18.86 -3.32
N SER A 81 -28.26 18.56 -4.11
CA SER A 81 -27.46 19.56 -4.85
C SER A 81 -27.70 19.59 -6.37
N THR A 82 -28.55 18.72 -6.92
CA THR A 82 -28.91 18.72 -8.36
C THR A 82 -30.23 19.47 -8.64
N PRO A 83 -30.29 20.41 -9.61
CA PRO A 83 -31.54 21.06 -10.00
C PRO A 83 -32.49 20.04 -10.67
N ARG A 84 -33.80 20.16 -10.40
CA ARG A 84 -34.86 19.22 -10.81
C ARG A 84 -34.93 18.93 -12.32
N MET A 85 -34.96 17.64 -12.67
CA MET A 85 -35.05 17.02 -14.00
C MET A 85 -36.45 17.11 -14.66
N ALA A 86 -37.01 18.30 -14.88
CA ALA A 86 -38.24 18.43 -15.68
C ALA A 86 -38.00 18.38 -17.21
N ASP A 87 -36.75 18.49 -17.67
CA ASP A 87 -36.40 18.65 -19.10
C ASP A 87 -35.98 17.35 -19.83
N VAL A 88 -35.93 16.19 -19.17
CA VAL A 88 -35.26 14.99 -19.72
C VAL A 88 -36.18 14.12 -20.60
N THR A 89 -37.49 14.24 -20.51
CA THR A 89 -38.44 13.33 -21.20
C THR A 89 -38.62 13.58 -22.70
N ALA A 90 -37.86 14.51 -23.31
CA ALA A 90 -37.95 14.83 -24.74
C ALA A 90 -36.91 14.11 -25.63
N ILE A 91 -36.04 13.25 -25.08
CA ILE A 91 -34.81 12.79 -25.75
C ILE A 91 -34.97 11.42 -26.46
N GLU A 92 -36.03 10.66 -26.24
CA GLU A 92 -36.08 9.24 -26.66
C GLU A 92 -36.45 8.93 -28.12
N ASN A 93 -36.36 9.86 -29.08
CA ASN A 93 -36.63 9.54 -30.50
C ASN A 93 -35.69 10.23 -31.50
N THR A 94 -34.37 10.07 -31.35
CA THR A 94 -33.40 10.37 -32.41
C THR A 94 -32.35 9.26 -32.49
N ASP A 95 -31.95 8.86 -33.69
CA ASP A 95 -30.81 7.97 -33.91
C ASP A 95 -29.53 8.66 -33.39
N ILE A 96 -29.07 8.26 -32.20
CA ILE A 96 -27.86 8.82 -31.59
C ILE A 96 -26.64 8.10 -32.18
N GLU A 97 -26.11 8.62 -33.27
CA GLU A 97 -24.70 8.38 -33.64
C GLU A 97 -23.82 8.85 -32.47
N PRO A 98 -22.95 7.98 -31.91
CA PRO A 98 -22.20 8.29 -30.70
C PRO A 98 -21.37 9.57 -30.93
N SER A 99 -21.50 10.53 -30.01
CA SER A 99 -20.80 11.80 -30.13
C SER A 99 -19.29 11.54 -30.27
N ARG A 100 -18.61 12.31 -31.14
CA ARG A 100 -17.15 12.19 -31.35
C ARG A 100 -16.36 12.28 -30.04
N GLU A 101 -16.94 12.91 -29.02
CA GLU A 101 -16.34 13.10 -27.72
C GLU A 101 -16.39 11.83 -26.87
N ASP A 102 -17.46 11.04 -26.98
CA ASP A 102 -17.61 9.77 -26.27
C ASP A 102 -16.74 8.67 -26.90
N THR A 103 -16.61 8.68 -28.22
CA THR A 103 -15.62 7.82 -28.92
C THR A 103 -14.20 8.14 -28.49
N ARG A 104 -13.85 9.43 -28.43
CA ARG A 104 -12.52 9.89 -27.96
C ARG A 104 -12.23 9.50 -26.52
N LYS A 105 -13.21 9.61 -25.61
CA LYS A 105 -13.03 9.17 -24.22
C LYS A 105 -12.76 7.67 -24.13
N TYR A 106 -13.50 6.86 -24.89
CA TYR A 106 -13.31 5.41 -24.92
C TYR A 106 -11.93 5.03 -25.51
N GLU A 107 -11.51 5.71 -26.58
CA GLU A 107 -10.19 5.53 -27.19
C GLU A 107 -9.05 5.94 -26.24
N ASN A 108 -9.18 7.08 -25.55
CA ASN A 108 -8.21 7.55 -24.56
C ASN A 108 -8.08 6.58 -23.37
N ASN A 109 -9.21 6.03 -22.90
CA ASN A 109 -9.21 5.02 -21.84
C ASN A 109 -8.53 3.72 -22.30
N ASN A 110 -8.78 3.25 -23.51
CA ASN A 110 -8.10 2.08 -24.07
C ASN A 110 -6.60 2.32 -24.25
N PHE A 111 -6.19 3.52 -24.62
CA PHE A 111 -4.77 3.88 -24.71
C PHE A 111 -4.08 3.87 -23.34
N ALA A 112 -4.72 4.44 -22.31
CA ALA A 112 -4.23 4.43 -20.94
C ALA A 112 -4.12 2.99 -20.37
N ILE A 113 -5.11 2.13 -20.64
CA ILE A 113 -5.10 0.72 -20.25
C ILE A 113 -3.91 -0.02 -20.90
N ASN A 114 -3.67 0.20 -22.19
CA ASN A 114 -2.55 -0.44 -22.89
C ASN A 114 -1.19 0.03 -22.36
N GLN A 115 -1.05 1.30 -21.97
CA GLN A 115 0.17 1.79 -21.30
C GLN A 115 0.36 1.16 -19.91
N LEU A 116 -0.72 0.96 -19.15
CA LEU A 116 -0.67 0.28 -17.86
C LEU A 116 -0.25 -1.20 -17.99
N VAL A 117 -0.74 -1.90 -19.02
CA VAL A 117 -0.31 -3.27 -19.30
C VAL A 117 1.17 -3.34 -19.65
N GLN A 118 1.67 -2.40 -20.45
CA GLN A 118 3.10 -2.33 -20.79
C GLN A 118 4.00 -2.05 -19.57
N THR A 119 3.58 -1.15 -18.68
CA THR A 119 4.33 -0.83 -17.46
C THR A 119 4.34 -2.00 -16.46
N ASN A 120 3.25 -2.75 -16.34
CA ASN A 120 3.20 -3.96 -15.51
C ASN A 120 4.18 -5.04 -15.96
N ASN A 121 4.42 -5.19 -17.27
CA ASN A 121 5.42 -6.14 -17.78
C ASN A 121 6.85 -5.74 -17.38
N VAL A 122 7.15 -4.43 -17.32
CA VAL A 122 8.44 -3.91 -16.85
C VAL A 122 8.60 -4.15 -15.34
N ILE A 123 7.53 -3.95 -14.55
CA ILE A 123 7.53 -4.26 -13.11
C ILE A 123 7.83 -5.74 -12.88
N PHE A 124 7.16 -6.64 -13.61
CA PHE A 124 7.40 -8.08 -13.49
C PHE A 124 8.84 -8.46 -13.84
N ALA A 125 9.43 -7.84 -14.87
CA ALA A 125 10.82 -8.05 -15.24
C ALA A 125 11.81 -7.48 -14.20
N LEU A 126 11.50 -6.35 -13.57
CA LEU A 126 12.30 -5.75 -12.51
C LEU A 126 12.25 -6.58 -11.23
N GLU A 127 11.09 -7.12 -10.86
CA GLU A 127 10.94 -8.05 -9.73
C GLU A 127 11.76 -9.33 -9.95
N ALA A 128 11.73 -9.89 -11.17
CA ALA A 128 12.55 -11.04 -11.52
C ALA A 128 14.06 -10.72 -11.38
N LYS A 129 14.51 -9.54 -11.84
CA LYS A 129 15.91 -9.12 -11.70
C LYS A 129 16.30 -8.87 -10.25
N LEU A 130 15.45 -8.22 -9.46
CA LEU A 130 15.71 -7.97 -8.03
C LEU A 130 15.91 -9.29 -7.26
N ASN A 131 15.14 -10.33 -7.61
CA ASN A 131 15.25 -11.66 -6.98
C ASN A 131 16.55 -12.40 -7.32
N THR A 132 17.21 -12.06 -8.43
CA THR A 132 18.49 -12.66 -8.84
C THR A 132 19.72 -11.95 -8.26
N ILE A 133 19.57 -10.73 -7.76
CA ILE A 133 20.68 -10.00 -7.16
C ILE A 133 20.99 -10.64 -5.79
N PRO A 134 22.20 -11.20 -5.59
CA PRO A 134 22.59 -11.69 -4.28
C PRO A 134 22.70 -10.50 -3.33
N LEU A 135 21.69 -10.36 -2.45
CA LEU A 135 21.75 -9.48 -1.29
C LEU A 135 22.93 -9.93 -0.41
N PHE A 136 24.04 -9.20 -0.50
CA PHE A 136 25.25 -9.30 0.32
C PHE A 136 25.94 -10.69 0.32
N PRO A 137 26.85 -10.96 -0.63
CA PRO A 137 27.41 -12.30 -0.82
C PRO A 137 28.27 -12.86 0.33
N HIS A 138 28.65 -12.09 1.35
CA HIS A 138 29.73 -12.51 2.26
C HIS A 138 29.64 -12.14 3.74
N CYS A 139 28.48 -11.77 4.28
CA CYS A 139 28.42 -11.37 5.70
C CYS A 139 27.38 -12.08 6.57
N TYR A 140 26.68 -13.09 6.06
CA TYR A 140 25.74 -13.87 6.88
C TYR A 140 25.88 -15.36 6.56
N GLY A 141 25.83 -16.20 7.61
CA GLY A 141 25.88 -17.64 7.42
C GLY A 141 24.71 -18.11 6.54
N PRO A 142 24.85 -19.20 5.76
CA PRO A 142 23.83 -19.66 4.82
C PRO A 142 22.46 -19.94 5.47
N ASN A 143 22.43 -20.17 6.77
CA ASN A 143 21.22 -20.48 7.51
C ASN A 143 20.38 -19.24 7.91
N GLU A 144 21.02 -18.10 8.15
CA GLU A 144 20.34 -16.91 8.70
C GLU A 144 19.54 -16.16 7.63
N MET A 145 20.10 -16.02 6.41
CA MET A 145 19.38 -15.42 5.28
C MET A 145 18.22 -16.29 4.80
N GLU A 146 18.35 -17.61 4.90
CA GLU A 146 17.28 -18.54 4.56
C GLU A 146 16.14 -18.46 5.58
N GLU A 147 16.47 -18.27 6.86
CA GLU A 147 15.49 -18.06 7.92
C GLU A 147 14.74 -16.73 7.76
N VAL A 148 15.44 -15.65 7.41
CA VAL A 148 14.82 -14.35 7.10
C VAL A 148 13.91 -14.46 5.88
N ARG A 149 14.35 -15.13 4.80
CA ARG A 149 13.53 -15.39 3.61
C ARG A 149 12.29 -16.20 3.95
N LYS A 150 12.42 -17.24 4.80
CA LYS A 150 11.31 -18.08 5.23
C LYS A 150 10.29 -17.31 6.08
N GLU A 151 10.74 -16.44 6.97
CA GLU A 151 9.84 -15.56 7.74
C GLU A 151 9.17 -14.50 6.86
N LEU A 152 9.88 -13.94 5.86
CA LEU A 152 9.28 -13.05 4.87
C LEU A 152 8.21 -13.76 4.03
N THR A 153 8.47 -14.99 3.60
CA THR A 153 7.49 -15.79 2.84
C THR A 153 6.29 -16.14 3.71
N LYS A 154 6.48 -16.58 4.95
CA LYS A 154 5.37 -16.80 5.90
C LYS A 154 4.56 -15.54 6.16
N PHE A 155 5.22 -14.39 6.27
CA PHE A 155 4.55 -13.11 6.44
C PHE A 155 3.69 -12.77 5.21
N LYS A 156 4.24 -12.97 4.01
CA LYS A 156 3.54 -12.77 2.73
C LYS A 156 2.34 -13.72 2.58
N GLU A 157 2.45 -14.95 3.05
CA GLU A 157 1.34 -15.92 3.06
C GLU A 157 0.26 -15.54 4.07
N ARG A 158 0.65 -15.08 5.27
CA ARG A 158 -0.30 -14.59 6.29
C ARG A 158 -1.08 -13.36 5.82
N THR A 159 -0.45 -12.47 5.05
CA THR A 159 -1.12 -11.31 4.45
C THR A 159 -1.95 -11.65 3.20
N ARG A 160 -1.69 -12.77 2.52
CA ARG A 160 -2.47 -13.22 1.36
C ARG A 160 -3.72 -14.01 1.74
N ASN A 161 -3.74 -14.63 2.92
CA ASN A 161 -4.82 -15.49 3.40
C ASN A 161 -5.73 -14.83 4.46
N GLN A 162 -5.52 -13.54 4.76
CA GLN A 162 -6.37 -12.71 5.61
C GLN A 162 -7.04 -11.63 4.77
#